data_AF-A0A1Y2LBN0-F1
#
_entry.id   AF-A0A1Y2LBN0-F1
#
_cell.length_a   1.000
_cell.length_b   1.000
_cell.length_c   1.000
_cell.angle_alpha   90.00
_cell.angle_beta   90.00
_cell.angle_gamma   90.00
#
_symmetry.space_group_name_H-M   'P 1'
#
loop_
_entity.id
_entity.type
_entity.pdbx_description
1 polymer ?
#
loop_
_entity_poly.entity_id
_entity_poly.type
_entity_poly.pdbx_seq_one_letter_code
_entity_poly.pdbx_strand_id
1 'polypeptide(L)'
;MIRQIFAISLATIVTGCVTNQGLTDAGGRSMSLEAKGPFSPADSRFNAFVFLEPSKDYSTDAYERDNGRAWSEVIAWDGKYSFFDIQLNTDAWYAQSTEARMLDKSQFIKLANKFGIPESNFTEIDQVSPRIKGWIASKGDCSIGRFAKRMKGLSAYDNDRGLSDSVVQFGTCSHLIASAETIAQKIDLITKTEKAELAQKYAKIGPLSAISLSKKPAPELHFNASWDGVSDNISGDVEQKGAAQSSFKFHINEQDTDCEGTSVTATSSKSTGRWKFTCENGLSATGIWQKKPDGKTTGSGFDAQKREIKFNLTS
;
A
#
# COMPACT_ATOMS: atom_id res chain seq x y z
N MET A 1 33.02 37.48 -33.83
CA MET A 1 33.08 36.50 -32.72
C MET A 1 31.67 36.33 -32.17
N ILE A 2 31.01 35.24 -32.53
CA ILE A 2 29.63 34.93 -32.12
C ILE A 2 29.73 33.99 -30.91
N ARG A 3 29.24 34.41 -29.75
CA ARG A 3 29.07 33.54 -28.57
C ARG A 3 27.62 33.13 -28.46
N GLN A 4 27.36 31.85 -28.75
CA GLN A 4 26.13 31.16 -28.41
C GLN A 4 26.07 30.98 -26.88
N ILE A 5 24.99 31.43 -26.26
CA ILE A 5 24.65 31.08 -24.87
C ILE A 5 23.59 29.98 -24.95
N PHE A 6 23.98 28.77 -24.58
CA PHE A 6 23.06 27.66 -24.32
C PHE A 6 22.29 27.95 -23.04
N ALA A 7 20.98 28.21 -23.17
CA ALA A 7 20.06 28.17 -22.05
C ALA A 7 19.74 26.71 -21.75
N ILE A 8 20.31 26.19 -20.65
CA ILE A 8 20.04 24.85 -20.15
C ILE A 8 18.66 24.83 -19.48
N SER A 9 17.81 24.00 -20.04
CA SER A 9 16.45 23.68 -19.63
C SER A 9 16.39 23.24 -18.16
N LEU A 10 15.65 23.99 -17.34
CA LEU A 10 15.31 23.61 -15.98
C LEU A 10 14.21 22.54 -16.02
N ALA A 11 14.61 21.28 -16.01
CA ALA A 11 13.72 20.14 -15.85
C ALA A 11 13.22 20.08 -14.39
N THR A 12 12.07 20.71 -14.12
CA THR A 12 11.32 20.49 -12.89
C THR A 12 10.68 19.11 -12.94
N ILE A 13 11.43 18.12 -12.44
CA ILE A 13 10.92 16.79 -12.11
C ILE A 13 10.02 16.96 -10.89
N VAL A 14 8.71 16.94 -11.10
CA VAL A 14 7.75 16.72 -10.02
C VAL A 14 7.85 15.26 -9.63
N THR A 15 8.73 14.96 -8.68
CA THR A 15 8.73 13.68 -7.97
C THR A 15 7.44 13.60 -7.17
N GLY A 16 6.47 12.85 -7.69
CA GLY A 16 5.35 12.39 -6.88
C GLY A 16 5.92 11.67 -5.66
N CYS A 17 5.54 12.12 -4.46
CA CYS A 17 5.82 11.42 -3.21
C CYS A 17 5.08 10.07 -3.23
N VAL A 18 5.67 9.08 -3.87
CA VAL A 18 5.38 7.68 -3.58
C VAL A 18 6.11 7.41 -2.27
N THR A 19 5.41 7.51 -1.14
CA THR A 19 5.97 7.13 0.14
C THR A 19 6.20 5.63 0.11
N ASN A 20 7.43 5.21 -0.23
CA ASN A 20 7.96 3.86 0.01
C ASN A 20 8.15 3.57 1.53
N GLN A 21 7.39 4.26 2.37
CA GLN A 21 7.39 4.06 3.80
C GLN A 21 6.43 2.91 4.08
N GLY A 22 6.87 1.90 4.83
CA GLY A 22 5.93 0.94 5.40
C GLY A 22 4.87 1.68 6.22
N LEU A 23 3.77 1.01 6.54
CA LEU A 23 2.69 1.61 7.31
C LEU A 23 3.19 1.94 8.74
N THR A 24 2.85 3.13 9.24
CA THR A 24 3.10 3.52 10.64
C THR A 24 1.83 4.07 11.27
N ASP A 25 1.63 3.81 12.56
CA ASP A 25 0.54 4.44 13.30
C ASP A 25 0.81 5.95 13.55
N ALA A 26 -0.15 6.65 14.16
CA ALA A 26 -0.02 8.08 14.50
C ALA A 26 1.14 8.38 15.48
N GLY A 27 1.67 7.36 16.16
CA GLY A 27 2.85 7.44 17.04
C GLY A 27 4.17 7.09 16.34
N GLY A 28 4.15 6.82 15.04
CA GLY A 28 5.32 6.41 14.26
C GLY A 28 5.75 4.95 14.48
N ARG A 29 4.92 4.13 15.14
CA ARG A 29 5.19 2.70 15.31
C ARG A 29 4.94 1.99 13.99
N SER A 30 5.87 1.11 13.60
CA SER A 30 5.69 0.21 12.46
C SER A 30 4.42 -0.62 12.66
N MET A 31 3.50 -0.55 11.71
CA MET A 31 2.33 -1.41 11.69
C MET A 31 2.71 -2.69 10.93
N SER A 32 2.72 -3.81 11.64
CA SER A 32 2.80 -5.11 10.99
C SER A 32 1.47 -5.37 10.27
N LEU A 33 1.52 -5.44 8.93
CA LEU A 33 0.48 -6.16 8.21
C LEU A 33 0.74 -7.64 8.50
N GLU A 34 0.10 -8.16 9.55
CA GLU A 34 -0.01 -9.61 9.68
C GLU A 34 -0.57 -10.17 8.37
N ALA A 35 -0.02 -11.29 7.90
CA ALA A 35 -0.61 -12.00 6.79
C ALA A 35 -2.04 -12.34 7.21
N LYS A 36 -3.02 -11.60 6.69
CA LYS A 36 -4.41 -11.92 6.89
C LYS A 36 -4.57 -13.36 6.44
N GLY A 37 -5.19 -14.16 7.30
CA GLY A 37 -5.48 -15.56 7.04
C GLY A 37 -6.36 -15.74 5.80
N PRO A 38 -6.93 -16.94 5.61
CA PRO A 38 -7.85 -17.20 4.50
C PRO A 38 -8.89 -16.08 4.31
N PHE A 39 -8.94 -15.49 3.12
CA PHE A 39 -9.85 -14.39 2.77
C PHE A 39 -11.08 -14.91 2.05
N SER A 40 -12.28 -14.57 2.51
CA SER A 40 -13.51 -14.88 1.80
C SER A 40 -13.88 -13.72 0.87
N PRO A 41 -14.18 -13.96 -0.42
CA PRO A 41 -14.72 -12.92 -1.31
C PRO A 41 -15.96 -12.21 -0.79
N ALA A 42 -16.76 -12.89 0.04
CA ALA A 42 -17.91 -12.30 0.72
C ALA A 42 -17.52 -11.25 1.80
N ASP A 43 -16.26 -11.22 2.23
CA ASP A 43 -15.73 -10.25 3.18
C ASP A 43 -15.02 -9.06 2.49
N SER A 44 -14.99 -9.05 1.16
CA SER A 44 -14.61 -7.88 0.36
C SER A 44 -15.45 -6.66 0.73
N ARG A 45 -14.86 -5.47 0.64
CA ARG A 45 -15.60 -4.20 0.82
C ARG A 45 -16.30 -3.77 -0.47
N PHE A 46 -15.82 -4.25 -1.60
CA PHE A 46 -16.26 -3.85 -2.93
C PHE A 46 -16.88 -5.03 -3.67
N ASN A 47 -17.76 -4.78 -4.62
CA ASN A 47 -18.36 -5.86 -5.41
C ASN A 47 -17.46 -6.37 -6.55
N ALA A 48 -16.13 -6.21 -6.45
CA ALA A 48 -15.19 -6.57 -7.53
C ALA A 48 -15.29 -8.05 -7.95
N PHE A 49 -15.46 -8.97 -6.99
CA PHE A 49 -15.65 -10.40 -7.25
C PHE A 49 -16.95 -10.75 -8.00
N VAL A 50 -17.91 -9.83 -8.09
CA VAL A 50 -19.13 -10.00 -8.90
C VAL A 50 -18.79 -9.96 -10.40
N PHE A 51 -17.68 -9.33 -10.78
CA PHE A 51 -17.22 -9.21 -12.17
C PHE A 51 -16.22 -10.29 -12.58
N LEU A 52 -15.89 -11.21 -11.66
CA LEU A 52 -14.89 -12.25 -11.85
C LEU A 52 -15.52 -13.64 -11.90
N GLU A 53 -14.94 -14.53 -12.70
CA GLU A 53 -15.24 -15.96 -12.64
C GLU A 53 -14.88 -16.52 -11.25
N PRO A 54 -15.72 -17.32 -10.60
CA PRO A 54 -15.34 -17.92 -9.32
C PRO A 54 -14.12 -18.84 -9.47
N SER A 55 -13.00 -18.50 -8.81
CA SER A 55 -11.75 -19.26 -8.85
C SER A 55 -10.99 -19.18 -7.53
N LYS A 56 -10.18 -20.21 -7.26
CA LYS A 56 -9.20 -20.29 -6.16
C LYS A 56 -7.92 -19.50 -6.46
N ASP A 57 -7.66 -19.17 -7.72
CA ASP A 57 -6.37 -18.63 -8.17
C ASP A 57 -6.17 -17.16 -7.80
N TYR A 58 -7.21 -16.52 -7.26
CA TYR A 58 -7.12 -15.18 -6.76
C TYR A 58 -6.31 -15.10 -5.49
N SER A 59 -5.54 -14.02 -5.43
CA SER A 59 -4.87 -13.56 -4.24
C SER A 59 -5.36 -12.17 -3.88
N THR A 60 -5.61 -11.93 -2.58
CA THR A 60 -6.14 -10.64 -2.12
C THR A 60 -5.24 -9.97 -1.09
N ASP A 61 -5.27 -8.63 -1.09
CA ASP A 61 -4.73 -7.81 -0.01
C ASP A 61 -5.73 -6.68 0.27
N ALA A 62 -5.94 -6.36 1.55
CA ALA A 62 -6.90 -5.36 1.95
C ALA A 62 -6.39 -4.59 3.17
N TYR A 63 -6.30 -3.28 3.05
CA TYR A 63 -5.79 -2.40 4.11
C TYR A 63 -6.76 -1.28 4.45
N GLU A 64 -6.69 -0.88 5.72
CA GLU A 64 -7.46 0.20 6.30
C GLU A 64 -6.49 1.23 6.88
N ARG A 65 -6.72 2.51 6.62
CA ARG A 65 -5.88 3.62 7.11
C ARG A 65 -6.69 4.56 7.98
N ASP A 66 -5.99 5.25 8.87
CA ASP A 66 -6.51 6.36 9.67
C ASP A 66 -7.80 5.99 10.44
N ASN A 67 -7.84 4.82 11.06
CA ASN A 67 -8.98 4.27 11.81
C ASN A 67 -10.28 4.14 10.98
N GLY A 68 -10.18 3.63 9.75
CA GLY A 68 -11.35 3.36 8.91
C GLY A 68 -11.67 4.45 7.89
N ARG A 69 -10.86 5.51 7.84
CA ARG A 69 -11.08 6.67 6.95
C ARG A 69 -10.68 6.42 5.50
N ALA A 70 -9.84 5.43 5.26
CA ALA A 70 -9.57 4.97 3.91
C ALA A 70 -9.47 3.46 3.86
N TRP A 71 -10.08 2.88 2.83
CA TRP A 71 -10.04 1.46 2.53
C TRP A 71 -9.38 1.25 1.18
N SER A 72 -8.65 0.15 1.05
CA SER A 72 -8.20 -0.31 -0.24
C SER A 72 -8.18 -1.82 -0.29
N GLU A 73 -8.45 -2.32 -1.49
CA GLU A 73 -8.46 -3.73 -1.78
C GLU A 73 -7.77 -3.97 -3.13
N VAL A 74 -6.87 -4.94 -3.13
CA VAL A 74 -6.19 -5.44 -4.30
C VAL A 74 -6.57 -6.91 -4.48
N ILE A 75 -7.05 -7.26 -5.67
CA ILE A 75 -7.29 -8.64 -6.09
C ILE A 75 -6.34 -8.89 -7.26
N ALA A 76 -5.55 -9.95 -7.21
CA ALA A 76 -4.56 -10.25 -8.24
C ALA A 76 -4.51 -11.75 -8.57
N TRP A 77 -4.25 -12.06 -9.84
CA TRP A 77 -4.04 -13.40 -10.36
C TRP A 77 -3.02 -13.37 -11.51
N ASP A 78 -2.74 -14.53 -12.12
CA ASP A 78 -1.73 -14.67 -13.19
C ASP A 78 -0.37 -14.08 -12.80
N GLY A 79 0.12 -14.37 -11.59
CA GLY A 79 1.39 -13.81 -11.12
C GLY A 79 1.37 -12.27 -10.96
N LYS A 80 0.20 -11.67 -10.72
CA LYS A 80 -0.07 -10.23 -10.55
C LYS A 80 -0.09 -9.41 -11.83
N TYR A 81 -0.07 -10.06 -13.00
CA TYR A 81 -0.30 -9.37 -14.26
C TYR A 81 -1.77 -8.94 -14.41
N SER A 82 -2.68 -9.74 -13.88
CA SER A 82 -4.11 -9.45 -13.86
C SER A 82 -4.53 -8.98 -12.46
N PHE A 83 -5.30 -7.89 -12.38
CA PHE A 83 -5.60 -7.25 -11.11
C PHE A 83 -6.86 -6.37 -11.10
N PHE A 84 -7.39 -6.15 -9.89
CA PHE A 84 -8.21 -5.03 -9.47
C PHE A 84 -7.50 -4.31 -8.31
N ASP A 85 -7.47 -2.99 -8.33
CA ASP A 85 -7.00 -2.10 -7.26
C ASP A 85 -8.06 -1.03 -7.04
N ILE A 86 -8.63 -1.02 -5.85
CA ILE A 86 -9.69 -0.09 -5.47
C ILE A 86 -9.23 0.63 -4.21
N GLN A 87 -9.38 1.95 -4.20
CA GLN A 87 -9.16 2.79 -3.03
C GLN A 87 -10.38 3.66 -2.82
N LEU A 88 -10.84 3.74 -1.58
CA LEU A 88 -11.98 4.54 -1.14
C LEU A 88 -11.55 5.39 0.05
N ASN A 89 -11.88 6.68 0.00
CA ASN A 89 -11.88 7.54 1.18
C ASN A 89 -13.30 7.53 1.77
N THR A 90 -13.48 7.07 3.01
CA THR A 90 -14.82 6.89 3.62
C THR A 90 -15.38 8.17 4.23
N ASP A 91 -14.52 9.13 4.59
CA ASP A 91 -14.92 10.36 5.30
C ASP A 91 -14.80 11.63 4.44
N ALA A 92 -14.04 11.60 3.34
CA ALA A 92 -13.86 12.76 2.46
C ALA A 92 -14.01 12.40 0.98
N TRP A 93 -14.02 13.43 0.13
CA TRP A 93 -13.90 13.29 -1.32
C TRP A 93 -12.45 13.50 -1.75
N TYR A 94 -12.07 12.91 -2.89
CA TYR A 94 -10.83 13.27 -3.54
C TYR A 94 -10.90 14.69 -4.12
N ALA A 95 -9.74 15.33 -4.22
CA ALA A 95 -9.63 16.63 -4.90
C ALA A 95 -9.83 16.48 -6.41
N GLN A 96 -10.21 17.58 -7.09
CA GLN A 96 -10.34 17.63 -8.55
C GLN A 96 -9.06 17.20 -9.28
N SER A 97 -7.89 17.42 -8.68
CA SER A 97 -6.60 16.95 -9.21
C SER A 97 -6.53 15.43 -9.33
N THR A 98 -7.21 14.67 -8.47
CA THR A 98 -7.29 13.20 -8.59
C THR A 98 -8.11 12.81 -9.83
N GLU A 99 -9.25 13.46 -10.04
CA GLU A 99 -10.10 13.23 -11.22
C GLU A 99 -9.36 13.60 -12.52
N ALA A 100 -8.70 14.76 -12.54
CA ALA A 100 -7.86 15.18 -13.66
C ALA A 100 -6.73 14.18 -13.94
N ARG A 101 -6.12 13.63 -12.90
CA ARG A 101 -5.10 12.58 -13.03
C ARG A 101 -5.66 11.27 -13.59
N MET A 102 -6.93 10.95 -13.36
CA MET A 102 -7.58 9.78 -13.98
C MET A 102 -7.85 10.02 -15.46
N LEU A 103 -8.14 11.26 -15.86
CA LEU A 103 -8.29 11.68 -17.26
C LEU A 103 -6.95 11.85 -18.01
N ASP A 104 -5.80 11.77 -17.33
CA ASP A 104 -4.48 11.81 -17.98
C ASP A 104 -4.27 10.59 -18.90
N LYS A 105 -4.51 10.81 -20.20
CA LYS A 105 -4.36 9.80 -21.26
C LYS A 105 -2.96 9.19 -21.28
N SER A 106 -1.90 9.96 -20.99
CA SER A 106 -0.53 9.46 -21.02
C SER A 106 -0.27 8.37 -19.96
N GLN A 107 -0.93 8.48 -18.80
CA GLN A 107 -0.87 7.47 -17.75
C GLN A 107 -1.67 6.24 -18.14
N PHE A 108 -2.81 6.43 -18.80
CA PHE A 108 -3.62 5.32 -19.28
C PHE A 108 -2.92 4.52 -20.39
N ILE A 109 -2.23 5.19 -21.32
CA ILE A 109 -1.40 4.54 -22.36
C ILE A 109 -0.38 3.58 -21.73
N LYS A 110 0.36 4.04 -20.69
CA LYS A 110 1.34 3.20 -19.99
C LYS A 110 0.73 1.93 -19.39
N LEU A 111 -0.51 2.04 -18.94
CA LEU A 111 -1.23 0.92 -18.34
C LEU A 111 -1.76 -0.03 -19.42
N ALA A 112 -2.43 0.49 -20.44
CA ALA A 112 -2.98 -0.27 -21.56
C ALA A 112 -1.91 -1.02 -22.39
N ASN A 113 -0.71 -0.45 -22.50
CA ASN A 113 0.41 -1.08 -23.19
C ASN A 113 0.82 -2.42 -22.57
N LYS A 114 0.61 -2.62 -21.26
CA LYS A 114 0.89 -3.91 -20.60
C LYS A 114 -0.03 -5.03 -21.09
N PHE A 115 -1.18 -4.67 -21.65
CA PHE A 115 -2.21 -5.59 -22.16
C PHE A 115 -2.31 -5.55 -23.70
N GLY A 116 -1.41 -4.85 -24.39
CA GLY A 116 -1.38 -4.78 -25.86
C GLY A 116 -2.61 -4.10 -26.48
N ILE A 117 -3.29 -3.23 -25.74
CA ILE A 117 -4.50 -2.52 -26.18
C ILE A 117 -4.10 -1.19 -26.85
N PRO A 118 -4.41 -0.98 -28.14
CA PRO A 118 -4.07 0.23 -28.87
C PRO A 118 -4.97 1.40 -28.46
N GLU A 119 -4.47 2.62 -28.64
CA GLU A 119 -5.21 3.85 -28.30
C GLU A 119 -6.55 4.01 -29.02
N SER A 120 -6.70 3.40 -30.20
CA SER A 120 -7.96 3.39 -30.96
C SER A 120 -9.13 2.76 -30.20
N ASN A 121 -8.84 1.94 -29.19
CA ASN A 121 -9.82 1.23 -28.40
C ASN A 121 -10.15 1.93 -27.07
N PHE A 122 -9.57 3.11 -26.84
CA PHE A 122 -9.75 3.82 -25.58
C PHE A 122 -11.07 4.58 -25.59
N THR A 123 -11.82 4.44 -24.51
CA THR A 123 -13.06 5.19 -24.27
C THR A 123 -12.87 6.06 -23.04
N GLU A 124 -12.97 7.37 -23.24
CA GLU A 124 -13.03 8.32 -22.13
C GLU A 124 -14.39 8.21 -21.44
N ILE A 125 -14.38 8.22 -20.12
CA ILE A 125 -15.59 8.34 -19.30
C ILE A 125 -15.49 9.67 -18.57
N ASP A 126 -16.37 10.62 -18.89
CA ASP A 126 -16.59 11.82 -18.09
C ASP A 126 -18.09 12.00 -17.88
N GLN A 127 -18.59 11.47 -16.77
CA GLN A 127 -19.99 11.43 -16.41
C GLN A 127 -20.23 12.13 -15.08
N VAL A 128 -21.33 12.90 -15.02
CA VAL A 128 -21.70 13.67 -13.82
C VAL A 128 -22.58 12.85 -12.86
N SER A 129 -23.43 11.96 -13.39
CA SER A 129 -24.35 11.14 -12.58
C SER A 129 -24.55 9.75 -13.20
N PRO A 130 -24.07 8.66 -12.56
CA PRO A 130 -23.13 8.67 -11.43
C PRO A 130 -21.82 9.39 -11.79
N ARG A 131 -21.15 10.00 -10.80
CA ARG A 131 -19.90 10.74 -11.05
C ARG A 131 -18.76 9.77 -11.33
N ILE A 132 -18.31 9.70 -12.59
CA ILE A 132 -17.24 8.82 -13.05
C ILE A 132 -16.33 9.60 -14.00
N LYS A 133 -15.01 9.59 -13.76
CA LYS A 133 -14.01 10.27 -14.59
C LYS A 133 -12.77 9.40 -14.82
N GLY A 134 -12.44 9.09 -16.07
CA GLY A 134 -11.23 8.34 -16.42
C GLY A 134 -11.32 7.67 -17.79
N TRP A 135 -10.68 6.50 -17.92
CA TRP A 135 -10.58 5.77 -19.17
C TRP A 135 -10.83 4.28 -18.96
N ILE A 136 -11.41 3.65 -19.98
CA ILE A 136 -11.51 2.20 -20.12
C ILE A 136 -11.11 1.80 -21.55
N ALA A 137 -10.68 0.56 -21.73
CA ALA A 137 -10.41 0.01 -23.05
C ALA A 137 -10.49 -1.52 -23.02
N SER A 138 -10.85 -2.10 -24.17
CA SER A 138 -10.86 -3.55 -24.37
C SER A 138 -10.37 -3.92 -25.77
N LYS A 139 -9.70 -5.08 -25.88
CA LYS A 139 -9.30 -5.70 -27.14
C LYS A 139 -9.23 -7.23 -26.97
N GLY A 140 -10.08 -7.95 -27.68
CA GLY A 140 -10.25 -9.38 -27.44
C GLY A 140 -10.66 -9.62 -25.99
N ASP A 141 -10.02 -10.58 -25.33
CA ASP A 141 -10.29 -10.91 -23.93
C ASP A 141 -9.62 -9.95 -22.93
N CYS A 142 -8.76 -9.04 -23.41
CA CYS A 142 -8.08 -8.07 -22.58
C CYS A 142 -8.95 -6.83 -22.33
N SER A 143 -9.07 -6.44 -21.06
CA SER A 143 -9.78 -5.25 -20.61
C SER A 143 -8.96 -4.50 -19.56
N ILE A 144 -9.00 -3.18 -19.61
CA ILE A 144 -8.30 -2.28 -18.69
C ILE A 144 -9.21 -1.09 -18.33
N GLY A 145 -9.15 -0.66 -17.08
CA GLY A 145 -9.84 0.54 -16.63
C GLY A 145 -9.01 1.32 -15.62
N ARG A 146 -9.15 2.64 -15.64
CA ARG A 146 -8.58 3.56 -14.66
C ARG A 146 -9.47 4.79 -14.54
N PHE A 147 -10.21 4.90 -13.45
CA PHE A 147 -11.18 5.98 -13.26
C PHE A 147 -11.39 6.30 -11.79
N ALA A 148 -11.81 7.54 -11.54
CA ALA A 148 -12.34 7.98 -10.27
C ALA A 148 -13.86 7.82 -10.31
N LYS A 149 -14.46 7.35 -9.22
CA LYS A 149 -15.90 7.15 -9.10
C LYS A 149 -16.40 7.66 -7.77
N ARG A 150 -17.67 8.07 -7.73
CA ARG A 150 -18.41 8.23 -6.48
C ARG A 150 -19.16 6.93 -6.16
N MET A 151 -18.75 6.25 -5.10
CA MET A 151 -19.36 5.03 -4.57
C MET A 151 -20.26 5.31 -3.36
N LYS A 152 -20.02 6.39 -2.61
CA LYS A 152 -20.96 6.81 -1.56
C LYS A 152 -22.25 7.29 -2.20
N GLY A 153 -23.37 6.88 -1.61
CA GLY A 153 -24.69 7.40 -1.95
C GLY A 153 -24.74 8.93 -1.88
N LEU A 154 -25.73 9.51 -2.57
CA LEU A 154 -26.05 10.93 -2.41
C LEU A 154 -26.38 11.16 -0.92
N SER A 155 -25.67 12.09 -0.28
CA SER A 155 -26.08 12.54 1.05
C SER A 155 -27.43 13.27 0.94
N ALA A 156 -28.18 13.35 2.04
CA ALA A 156 -29.51 13.98 2.05
C ALA A 156 -29.52 15.49 1.74
N TYR A 157 -28.37 16.08 1.41
CA TYR A 157 -28.23 17.47 1.02
C TYR A 157 -28.23 17.57 -0.51
N ASP A 158 -29.29 18.15 -1.08
CA ASP A 158 -29.51 18.31 -2.54
C ASP A 158 -28.40 19.10 -3.28
N ASN A 159 -27.50 19.76 -2.56
CA ASN A 159 -26.35 20.49 -3.10
C ASN A 159 -25.02 19.71 -3.08
N ASP A 160 -25.03 18.47 -2.59
CA ASP A 160 -23.85 17.61 -2.57
C ASP A 160 -23.57 17.01 -3.96
N ARG A 161 -23.03 17.86 -4.84
CA ARG A 161 -22.42 17.44 -6.13
C ARG A 161 -21.04 16.79 -5.94
N GLY A 162 -20.74 16.29 -4.74
CA GLY A 162 -19.45 15.81 -4.25
C GLY A 162 -18.58 15.11 -5.29
N LEU A 163 -17.28 15.38 -5.19
CA LEU A 163 -16.25 14.79 -6.05
C LEU A 163 -16.17 13.27 -5.83
N SER A 164 -15.47 12.58 -6.72
CA SER A 164 -15.22 11.14 -6.55
C SER A 164 -14.59 10.84 -5.17
N ASP A 165 -15.02 9.76 -4.53
CA ASP A 165 -14.51 9.27 -3.25
C ASP A 165 -13.67 8.01 -3.40
N SER A 166 -13.68 7.44 -4.60
CA SER A 166 -12.94 6.23 -4.95
C SER A 166 -12.11 6.42 -6.21
N VAL A 167 -11.03 5.65 -6.29
CA VAL A 167 -10.30 5.39 -7.52
C VAL A 167 -10.25 3.89 -7.75
N VAL A 168 -10.49 3.50 -8.99
CA VAL A 168 -10.53 2.11 -9.44
C VAL A 168 -9.55 1.98 -10.59
N GLN A 169 -8.71 0.95 -10.49
CA GLN A 169 -7.87 0.49 -11.59
C GLN A 169 -8.02 -1.01 -11.72
N PHE A 170 -8.19 -1.50 -12.94
CA PHE A 170 -8.17 -2.94 -13.20
C PHE A 170 -7.52 -3.23 -14.53
N GLY A 171 -6.99 -4.44 -14.67
CA GLY A 171 -6.43 -4.92 -15.92
C GLY A 171 -6.36 -6.43 -15.94
N THR A 172 -6.86 -7.06 -17.00
CA THR A 172 -6.82 -8.51 -17.15
C THR A 172 -7.01 -8.91 -18.61
N CYS A 173 -6.57 -10.13 -18.95
CA CYS A 173 -6.93 -10.84 -20.19
C CYS A 173 -7.67 -12.16 -19.94
N SER A 174 -8.07 -12.42 -18.69
CA SER A 174 -8.67 -13.67 -18.23
C SER A 174 -9.69 -13.41 -17.12
N HIS A 175 -10.55 -14.40 -16.85
CA HIS A 175 -11.43 -14.45 -15.68
C HIS A 175 -12.48 -13.33 -15.53
N LEU A 176 -12.60 -12.42 -16.49
CA LEU A 176 -13.56 -11.34 -16.46
C LEU A 176 -14.89 -11.81 -17.06
N ILE A 177 -15.99 -11.70 -16.31
CA ILE A 177 -17.34 -12.04 -16.80
C ILE A 177 -18.17 -10.81 -17.18
N ALA A 178 -17.59 -9.60 -17.08
CA ALA A 178 -18.25 -8.34 -17.38
C ALA A 178 -17.37 -7.46 -18.28
N SER A 179 -17.99 -6.62 -19.12
CA SER A 179 -17.25 -5.68 -19.95
C SER A 179 -16.63 -4.55 -19.11
N ALA A 180 -15.62 -3.87 -19.66
CA ALA A 180 -14.98 -2.74 -18.98
C ALA A 180 -15.96 -1.61 -18.67
N GLU A 181 -16.93 -1.37 -19.56
CA GLU A 181 -18.03 -0.42 -19.37
C GLU A 181 -18.91 -0.85 -18.21
N THR A 182 -19.30 -2.14 -18.17
CA THR A 182 -20.15 -2.68 -17.11
C THR A 182 -19.48 -2.55 -15.75
N ILE A 183 -18.18 -2.84 -15.68
CA ILE A 183 -17.38 -2.67 -14.45
C ILE A 183 -17.35 -1.21 -14.04
N ALA A 184 -17.02 -0.28 -14.94
CA ALA A 184 -16.99 1.14 -14.60
C ALA A 184 -18.35 1.63 -14.06
N GLN A 185 -19.45 1.19 -14.67
CA GLN A 185 -20.80 1.58 -14.28
C GLN A 185 -21.26 0.94 -12.96
N LYS A 186 -20.91 -0.32 -12.70
CA LYS A 186 -21.48 -1.11 -11.59
C LYS A 186 -20.53 -1.40 -10.41
N ILE A 187 -19.23 -1.15 -10.55
CA ILE A 187 -18.29 -1.30 -9.43
C ILE A 187 -18.69 -0.33 -8.31
N ASP A 188 -18.88 -0.86 -7.11
CA ASP A 188 -19.35 -0.12 -5.95
C ASP A 188 -19.00 -0.85 -4.64
N LEU A 189 -19.41 -0.28 -3.51
CA LEU A 189 -19.48 -0.98 -2.23
C LEU A 189 -20.36 -2.22 -2.34
N ILE A 190 -19.90 -3.31 -1.73
CA ILE A 190 -20.64 -4.57 -1.75
C ILE A 190 -21.98 -4.44 -1.00
N THR A 191 -23.05 -4.92 -1.62
CA THR A 191 -24.38 -5.00 -0.99
C THR A 191 -24.55 -6.28 -0.19
N LYS A 192 -25.56 -6.32 0.70
CA LYS A 192 -25.92 -7.54 1.45
C LYS A 192 -26.30 -8.71 0.51
N THR A 193 -26.95 -8.39 -0.60
CA THR A 193 -27.35 -9.39 -1.61
C THR A 193 -26.13 -9.97 -2.30
N GLU A 194 -25.22 -9.13 -2.81
CA GLU A 194 -23.98 -9.59 -3.46
C GLU A 194 -23.11 -10.39 -2.48
N LYS A 195 -23.03 -9.97 -1.21
CA LYS A 195 -22.33 -10.73 -0.17
C LYS A 195 -22.89 -12.15 -0.01
N ALA A 196 -24.21 -12.31 0.02
CA ALA A 196 -24.85 -13.61 0.12
C ALA A 196 -24.61 -14.48 -1.14
N GLU A 197 -24.69 -13.87 -2.33
CA GLU A 197 -24.41 -14.55 -3.59
C GLU A 197 -22.96 -15.03 -3.69
N LEU A 198 -21.99 -14.18 -3.33
CA LEU A 198 -20.57 -14.54 -3.31
C LEU A 198 -20.30 -15.65 -2.29
N ALA A 199 -20.89 -15.59 -1.09
CA ALA A 199 -20.76 -16.65 -0.10
C ALA A 199 -21.22 -18.01 -0.65
N GLN A 200 -22.34 -18.05 -1.39
CA GLN A 200 -22.82 -19.27 -2.02
C GLN A 200 -21.91 -19.75 -3.15
N LYS A 201 -21.47 -18.84 -4.05
CA LYS A 201 -20.57 -19.17 -5.16
C LYS A 201 -19.25 -19.76 -4.67
N TYR A 202 -18.69 -19.21 -3.59
CA TYR A 202 -17.40 -19.63 -3.03
C TYR A 202 -17.50 -20.74 -1.98
N ALA A 203 -18.69 -21.16 -1.55
CA ALA A 203 -18.87 -22.24 -0.57
C ALA A 203 -18.19 -23.56 -0.98
N LYS A 204 -18.11 -23.84 -2.29
CA LYS A 204 -17.47 -25.05 -2.83
C LYS A 204 -16.00 -24.86 -3.24
N ILE A 205 -15.54 -23.60 -3.34
CA ILE A 205 -14.16 -23.25 -3.71
C ILE A 205 -13.29 -23.16 -2.45
N GLY A 206 -13.86 -22.69 -1.35
CA GLY A 206 -13.13 -22.39 -0.12
C GLY A 206 -12.53 -20.98 -0.13
N PRO A 207 -11.86 -20.58 0.96
CA PRO A 207 -11.28 -19.27 1.08
C PRO A 207 -10.06 -19.09 0.17
N LEU A 208 -9.80 -17.84 -0.21
CA LEU A 208 -8.68 -17.44 -1.04
C LEU A 208 -7.40 -17.28 -0.21
N SER A 209 -6.26 -17.49 -0.86
CA SER A 209 -4.96 -17.15 -0.31
C SER A 209 -4.75 -15.63 -0.29
N ALA A 210 -4.10 -15.11 0.75
CA ALA A 210 -3.59 -13.75 0.73
C ALA A 210 -2.55 -13.58 -0.39
N ILE A 211 -2.37 -12.36 -0.90
CA ILE A 211 -1.23 -12.02 -1.76
C ILE A 211 0.05 -12.32 -0.97
N SER A 212 0.70 -13.43 -1.31
CA SER A 212 2.08 -13.65 -0.96
C SER A 212 2.89 -12.62 -1.76
N LEU A 213 3.14 -11.45 -1.16
CA LEU A 213 4.35 -10.71 -1.47
C LEU A 213 5.45 -11.70 -1.15
N SER A 214 6.12 -12.21 -2.18
CA SER A 214 7.20 -13.18 -2.07
C SER A 214 8.10 -12.81 -0.89
N LYS A 215 7.90 -13.48 0.25
CA LYS A 215 8.89 -13.55 1.30
C LYS A 215 10.04 -14.32 0.67
N LYS A 216 10.94 -13.62 -0.01
CA LYS A 216 12.34 -14.02 0.05
C LYS A 216 12.61 -14.05 1.56
N PRO A 217 12.96 -15.20 2.18
CA PRO A 217 13.24 -15.22 3.60
C PRO A 217 14.22 -14.07 3.86
N ALA A 218 13.76 -13.09 4.63
CA ALA A 218 14.64 -12.00 5.03
C ALA A 218 15.78 -12.66 5.79
N PRO A 219 17.05 -12.29 5.54
CA PRO A 219 18.13 -12.78 6.38
C PRO A 219 17.75 -12.55 7.84
N GLU A 220 17.93 -13.58 8.68
CA GLU A 220 17.80 -13.42 10.12
C GLU A 220 18.83 -12.37 10.53
N LEU A 221 18.33 -11.22 11.00
CA LEU A 221 19.17 -10.13 11.44
C LEU A 221 19.23 -10.19 12.95
N HIS A 222 20.44 -10.37 13.47
CA HIS A 222 20.72 -10.26 14.89
C HIS A 222 21.05 -8.82 15.24
N PHE A 223 20.50 -8.37 16.35
CA PHE A 223 20.77 -7.08 16.97
C PHE A 223 21.75 -7.28 18.10
N ASN A 224 22.83 -6.51 18.11
CA ASN A 224 23.75 -6.41 19.24
C ASN A 224 23.90 -4.94 19.62
N ALA A 225 23.70 -4.62 20.90
CA ALA A 225 23.69 -3.26 21.40
C ALA A 225 24.36 -3.12 22.76
N SER A 226 24.74 -1.89 23.08
CA SER A 226 25.15 -1.46 24.41
C SER A 226 24.38 -0.19 24.77
N TRP A 227 23.91 -0.13 26.01
CA TRP A 227 23.18 1.00 26.59
C TRP A 227 23.89 1.44 27.87
N ASP A 228 24.54 2.59 27.80
CA ASP A 228 25.38 3.15 28.85
C ASP A 228 24.62 3.18 30.19
N GLY A 229 25.25 2.64 31.24
CA GLY A 229 24.67 2.57 32.58
C GLY A 229 23.38 1.73 32.69
N VAL A 230 23.06 0.88 31.70
CA VAL A 230 21.94 -0.07 31.71
C VAL A 230 22.44 -1.49 31.49
N SER A 231 23.11 -1.73 30.36
CA SER A 231 23.69 -3.03 30.00
C SER A 231 24.70 -2.86 28.86
N ASP A 232 25.85 -3.53 28.97
CA ASP A 232 26.89 -3.49 27.94
C ASP A 232 26.71 -4.55 26.85
N ASN A 233 25.81 -5.53 27.05
CA ASN A 233 25.62 -6.64 26.15
C ASN A 233 24.14 -7.00 25.99
N ILE A 234 23.48 -6.27 25.11
CA ILE A 234 22.09 -6.50 24.74
C ILE A 234 22.09 -7.22 23.39
N SER A 235 21.40 -8.35 23.32
CA SER A 235 21.16 -9.07 22.07
C SER A 235 19.68 -9.31 21.85
N GLY A 236 19.28 -9.43 20.59
CA GLY A 236 17.89 -9.73 20.27
C GLY A 236 17.65 -9.94 18.79
N ASP A 237 16.38 -10.16 18.47
CA ASP A 237 15.93 -10.51 17.14
C ASP A 237 15.40 -9.28 16.42
N VAL A 238 15.73 -9.19 15.13
CA VAL A 238 15.21 -8.16 14.24
C VAL A 238 14.36 -8.79 13.16
N GLU A 239 13.08 -8.45 13.17
CA GLU A 239 12.16 -8.84 12.13
C GLU A 239 12.02 -7.68 11.12
N GLN A 240 12.38 -7.93 9.86
CA GLN A 240 12.11 -6.96 8.79
C GLN A 240 10.62 -6.94 8.45
N LYS A 241 9.98 -5.79 8.62
CA LYS A 241 8.56 -5.53 8.30
C LYS A 241 8.42 -4.85 6.92
N GLY A 242 9.26 -5.25 5.96
CA GLY A 242 9.31 -4.71 4.60
C GLY A 242 10.63 -4.00 4.26
N ALA A 243 10.69 -3.30 3.12
CA ALA A 243 11.92 -2.69 2.60
C ALA A 243 12.40 -1.44 3.39
N ALA A 244 11.55 -0.89 4.26
CA ALA A 244 11.77 0.40 4.92
C ALA A 244 11.55 0.36 6.43
N GLN A 245 11.29 -0.81 7.03
CA GLN A 245 10.93 -0.94 8.44
C GLN A 245 11.42 -2.23 9.06
N SER A 246 11.79 -2.16 10.34
CA SER A 246 12.10 -3.32 11.17
C SER A 246 11.50 -3.18 12.56
N SER A 247 11.13 -4.31 13.16
CA SER A 247 10.82 -4.42 14.58
C SER A 247 11.91 -5.17 15.33
N PHE A 248 12.13 -4.79 16.58
CA PHE A 248 13.14 -5.34 17.46
C PHE A 248 12.46 -5.94 18.68
N LYS A 249 12.92 -7.10 19.13
CA LYS A 249 12.56 -7.67 20.43
C LYS A 249 13.82 -8.13 21.13
N PHE A 250 14.00 -7.69 22.37
CA PHE A 250 15.16 -8.05 23.17
C PHE A 250 14.84 -7.95 24.66
N HIS A 251 15.58 -8.71 25.45
CA HIS A 251 15.49 -8.71 26.90
C HIS A 251 16.78 -8.11 27.49
N ILE A 252 16.67 -7.24 28.49
CA ILE A 252 17.82 -6.70 29.21
C ILE A 252 17.96 -7.45 30.53
N ASN A 253 18.87 -8.43 30.57
CA ASN A 253 19.06 -9.32 31.73
C ASN A 253 19.37 -8.54 33.03
N GLU A 254 20.19 -7.49 32.95
CA GLU A 254 20.59 -6.70 34.13
C GLU A 254 19.43 -5.90 34.75
N GLN A 255 18.34 -5.70 34.01
CA GLN A 255 17.16 -4.97 34.44
C GLN A 255 15.90 -5.84 34.52
N ASP A 256 16.01 -7.13 34.17
CA ASP A 256 14.92 -8.09 34.07
C ASP A 256 13.68 -7.49 33.38
N THR A 257 13.88 -6.97 32.17
CA THR A 257 12.82 -6.27 31.43
C THR A 257 12.85 -6.62 29.96
N ASP A 258 11.65 -6.85 29.40
CA ASP A 258 11.45 -6.98 27.98
C ASP A 258 11.31 -5.61 27.31
N CYS A 259 11.94 -5.49 26.14
CA CYS A 259 11.95 -4.27 25.35
C CYS A 259 11.52 -4.57 23.91
N GLU A 260 10.74 -3.64 23.38
CA GLU A 260 10.34 -3.65 21.97
C GLU A 260 10.87 -2.40 21.27
N GLY A 261 11.14 -2.56 19.98
CA GLY A 261 11.69 -1.49 19.16
C GLY A 261 11.13 -1.44 17.76
N THR A 262 11.22 -0.25 17.17
CA THR A 262 10.88 -0.03 15.75
C THR A 262 11.94 0.83 15.09
N SER A 263 12.24 0.56 13.82
CA SER A 263 13.02 1.45 12.97
C SER A 263 12.31 1.73 11.65
N VAL A 264 12.49 2.95 11.13
CA VAL A 264 11.87 3.42 9.89
C VAL A 264 12.91 4.17 9.06
N THR A 265 13.05 3.78 7.80
CA THR A 265 13.91 4.45 6.81
C THR A 265 13.40 5.86 6.51
N ALA A 266 14.32 6.84 6.49
CA ALA A 266 13.99 8.23 6.19
C ALA A 266 13.48 8.37 4.75
N THR A 267 12.49 9.24 4.52
CA THR A 267 11.88 9.45 3.20
C THR A 267 12.89 9.94 2.15
N SER A 268 13.95 10.63 2.58
CA SER A 268 14.98 11.21 1.74
C SER A 268 16.13 10.26 1.38
N SER A 269 16.22 9.07 1.99
CA SER A 269 17.37 8.19 1.81
C SER A 269 17.07 6.72 2.12
N LYS A 270 17.62 5.79 1.31
CA LYS A 270 17.59 4.35 1.60
C LYS A 270 18.66 3.89 2.60
N SER A 271 19.53 4.79 3.06
CA SER A 271 20.71 4.46 3.87
C SER A 271 20.68 5.05 5.29
N THR A 272 19.59 5.71 5.69
CA THR A 272 19.44 6.21 7.07
C THR A 272 17.98 6.21 7.48
N GLY A 273 17.71 6.18 8.78
CA GLY A 273 16.37 6.23 9.34
C GLY A 273 16.37 6.50 10.83
N ARG A 274 15.18 6.52 11.43
CA ARG A 274 15.00 6.72 12.87
C ARG A 274 14.61 5.42 13.53
N TRP A 275 14.92 5.29 14.81
CA TRP A 275 14.48 4.15 15.63
C TRP A 275 14.03 4.61 17.01
N LYS A 276 13.21 3.78 17.66
CA LYS A 276 12.71 3.98 19.03
C LYS A 276 12.61 2.64 19.74
N PHE A 277 13.05 2.59 20.99
CA PHE A 277 12.90 1.47 21.91
C PHE A 277 12.02 1.86 23.11
N THR A 278 11.28 0.90 23.64
CA THR A 278 10.46 1.06 24.84
C THR A 278 10.44 -0.28 25.58
N CYS A 279 10.69 -0.24 26.87
CA CYS A 279 10.71 -1.40 27.76
C CYS A 279 9.55 -1.36 28.74
N GLU A 280 9.18 -2.51 29.28
CA GLU A 280 8.07 -2.65 30.23
C GLU A 280 8.28 -1.85 31.52
N ASN A 281 9.54 -1.75 31.97
CA ASN A 281 9.92 -0.96 33.15
C ASN A 281 9.95 0.56 32.91
N GLY A 282 9.50 1.03 31.74
CA GLY A 282 9.40 2.45 31.40
C GLY A 282 10.69 3.05 30.80
N LEU A 283 11.77 2.28 30.68
CA LEU A 283 12.95 2.71 29.92
C LEU A 283 12.58 2.92 28.45
N SER A 284 13.10 4.00 27.86
CA SER A 284 12.90 4.26 26.44
C SER A 284 14.06 5.06 25.86
N ALA A 285 14.37 4.78 24.60
CA ALA A 285 15.45 5.45 23.89
C ALA A 285 15.02 5.72 22.44
N THR A 286 15.61 6.74 21.83
CA THR A 286 15.38 7.07 20.42
C THR A 286 16.67 7.46 19.74
N GLY A 287 16.74 7.27 18.43
CA GLY A 287 17.94 7.64 17.70
C GLY A 287 17.80 7.52 16.20
N ILE A 288 18.97 7.47 15.55
CA ILE A 288 19.14 7.38 14.11
C ILE A 288 19.94 6.11 13.82
N TRP A 289 19.60 5.44 12.73
CA TRP A 289 20.43 4.40 12.16
C TRP A 289 20.94 4.82 10.79
N GLN A 290 22.06 4.23 10.40
CA GLN A 290 22.68 4.44 9.11
C GLN A 290 23.26 3.14 8.57
N LYS A 291 23.15 2.95 7.27
CA LYS A 291 23.81 1.87 6.53
C LYS A 291 25.13 2.39 6.01
N LYS A 292 26.22 1.82 6.49
CA LYS A 292 27.58 2.15 6.07
C LYS A 292 27.87 1.61 4.66
N PRO A 293 28.86 2.17 3.94
CA PRO A 293 29.24 1.71 2.60
C PRO A 293 29.67 0.24 2.53
N ASP A 294 30.16 -0.32 3.64
CA ASP A 294 30.52 -1.74 3.79
C ASP A 294 29.29 -2.65 3.96
N GLY A 295 28.08 -2.10 3.90
CA GLY A 295 26.82 -2.82 4.02
C GLY A 295 26.31 -2.98 5.45
N LYS A 296 27.12 -2.65 6.47
CA LYS A 296 26.74 -2.79 7.89
C LYS A 296 25.74 -1.72 8.31
N THR A 297 24.76 -2.09 9.10
CA THR A 297 23.79 -1.13 9.66
C THR A 297 24.13 -0.86 11.12
N THR A 298 24.30 0.41 11.45
CA THR A 298 24.65 0.86 12.81
C THR A 298 23.64 1.89 13.29
N GLY A 299 23.19 1.79 14.54
CA GLY A 299 22.32 2.77 15.19
C GLY A 299 23.00 3.44 16.37
N SER A 300 22.67 4.70 16.59
CA SER A 300 23.04 5.45 17.80
C SER A 300 21.90 6.37 18.24
N GLY A 301 21.82 6.63 19.53
CA GLY A 301 20.78 7.46 20.12
C GLY A 301 20.93 7.57 21.63
N PHE A 302 19.88 8.11 22.26
CA PHE A 302 19.89 8.45 23.67
C PHE A 302 18.54 8.16 24.32
N ASP A 303 18.58 7.90 25.61
CA ASP A 303 17.40 7.88 26.48
C ASP A 303 17.12 9.26 27.12
N ALA A 304 16.08 9.32 27.95
CA ALA A 304 15.69 10.55 28.64
C ALA A 304 16.78 11.07 29.61
N GLN A 305 17.63 10.17 30.12
CA GLN A 305 18.76 10.47 31.00
C GLN A 305 20.03 10.82 30.23
N LYS A 306 19.96 10.94 28.89
CA LYS A 306 21.10 11.19 27.99
C LYS A 306 22.16 10.09 28.00
N ARG A 307 21.81 8.89 28.45
CA ARG A 307 22.69 7.73 28.34
C ARG A 307 22.68 7.26 26.89
N GLU A 308 23.86 6.97 26.37
CA GLU A 308 24.02 6.60 24.97
C GLU A 308 23.64 5.14 24.76
N ILE A 309 22.97 4.87 23.65
CA ILE A 309 22.75 3.52 23.15
C ILE A 309 23.29 3.40 21.73
N LYS A 310 24.07 2.35 21.49
CA LYS A 310 24.67 2.02 20.21
C LYS A 310 24.29 0.60 19.84
N PHE A 311 23.97 0.37 18.58
CA PHE A 311 23.71 -0.99 18.09
C PHE A 311 24.27 -1.23 16.70
N ASN A 312 24.47 -2.51 16.38
CA ASN A 312 24.78 -2.99 15.04
C ASN A 312 23.83 -4.12 14.64
N LEU A 313 23.49 -4.19 13.36
CA LEU A 313 22.76 -5.31 12.78
C LEU A 313 23.74 -6.21 12.02
N THR A 314 23.70 -7.50 12.34
CA THR A 314 24.48 -8.54 11.67
C THR A 314 23.52 -9.54 11.03
N SER A 315 23.80 -9.92 9.78
CA SER A 315 23.16 -11.05 9.10
C SER A 315 23.95 -12.33 9.35
#